data_AF-A0A8T4SYM0-F1
#
_entry.id   AF-A0A8T4SYM0-F1
#
_cell.length_a   1.000
_cell.length_b   1.000
_cell.length_c   1.000
_cell.angle_alpha   90.00
_cell.angle_beta   90.00
_cell.angle_gamma   90.00
#
_symmetry.space_group_name_H-M   'P 1'
#
loop_
_entity.id
_entity.type
_entity.pdbx_description
1 polymer ?
#
loop_
_entity_poly.entity_id
_entity_poly.type
_entity_poly.pdbx_seq_one_letter_code
_entity_poly.pdbx_strand_id
1 'polypeptide(L)'
;MTDVEVLKEEPITLAEVKEKLDIINKRDKQLNTAAAKTYEYAEHFSKVDNKKIQELKQKLNELNVPRLKERHIVKLIDILPEEIDSLRAVFVGETITVKQEDLNKILEVIKKST
;
A
#
# COMPACT_ATOMS: atom_id res chain seq x y z
N MET A 1 -27.91 9.97 -11.71
CA MET A 1 -26.57 9.98 -11.08
C MET A 1 -25.99 11.33 -11.37
N THR A 2 -25.51 12.06 -10.36
CA THR A 2 -24.84 13.35 -10.59
C THR A 2 -23.63 13.09 -11.49
N ASP A 3 -23.44 13.90 -12.54
CA ASP A 3 -22.27 13.79 -13.43
C ASP A 3 -21.02 14.23 -12.64
N VAL A 4 -20.46 13.32 -11.87
CA VAL A 4 -19.21 13.53 -11.12
C VAL A 4 -18.06 13.10 -12.00
N GLU A 5 -17.22 14.05 -12.40
CA GLU A 5 -15.98 13.79 -13.13
C GLU A 5 -14.84 13.47 -12.14
N VAL A 6 -14.13 12.36 -12.37
CA VAL A 6 -12.96 11.99 -11.57
C VAL A 6 -11.72 12.69 -12.13
N LEU A 7 -11.26 13.72 -11.41
CA LEU A 7 -10.06 14.47 -11.80
C LEU A 7 -8.75 13.74 -11.47
N LYS A 8 -8.75 12.94 -10.39
CA LYS A 8 -7.57 12.23 -9.88
C LYS A 8 -7.97 11.04 -9.03
N GLU A 9 -7.23 9.95 -9.14
CA GLU A 9 -7.36 8.76 -8.29
C GLU A 9 -5.96 8.28 -7.91
N GLU A 10 -5.73 8.03 -6.62
CA GLU A 10 -4.45 7.58 -6.09
C GLU A 10 -4.68 6.44 -5.08
N PRO A 11 -3.95 5.32 -5.20
CA PRO A 11 -4.03 4.25 -4.22
C PRO A 11 -3.38 4.67 -2.91
N ILE A 12 -3.95 4.23 -1.79
CA ILE A 12 -3.45 4.53 -0.43
C ILE A 12 -3.22 3.23 0.36
N THR A 13 -2.24 3.25 1.26
CA THR A 13 -1.90 2.11 2.13
C THR A 13 -2.91 1.92 3.26
N LEU A 14 -2.88 0.76 3.92
CA LEU A 14 -3.72 0.51 5.10
C LEU A 14 -3.47 1.51 6.23
N ALA A 15 -2.22 1.95 6.42
CA ALA A 15 -1.90 2.96 7.42
C ALA A 15 -2.49 4.35 7.07
N GLU A 16 -2.45 4.73 5.78
CA GLU A 16 -3.08 5.96 5.29
C GLU A 16 -4.61 5.88 5.39
N VAL A 17 -5.20 4.69 5.16
CA VAL A 17 -6.63 4.43 5.39
C VAL A 17 -6.97 4.60 6.88
N LYS A 18 -6.17 4.02 7.79
CA LYS A 18 -6.35 4.17 9.24
C LYS A 18 -6.35 5.65 9.64
N GLU A 19 -5.36 6.41 9.20
CA GLU A 19 -5.24 7.84 9.52
C GLU A 19 -6.45 8.64 9.00
N LYS A 20 -6.90 8.36 7.77
CA LYS A 20 -8.09 9.04 7.21
C LYS A 20 -9.36 8.71 8.00
N LEU A 21 -9.54 7.45 8.39
CA LEU A 21 -10.69 7.03 9.20
C LEU A 21 -10.64 7.62 10.61
N ASP A 22 -9.45 7.77 11.21
CA ASP A 22 -9.26 8.48 12.48
C ASP A 22 -9.70 9.94 12.41
N ILE A 23 -9.34 10.64 11.33
CA ILE A 23 -9.76 12.03 11.11
C ILE A 23 -11.28 12.12 11.00
N ILE A 24 -11.90 11.21 10.24
CA ILE A 24 -13.37 11.15 10.09
C ILE A 24 -14.03 10.87 11.44
N ASN A 25 -13.53 9.89 12.20
CA ASN A 25 -14.07 9.53 13.50
C ASN A 25 -13.97 10.69 14.51
N LYS A 26 -12.87 11.46 14.50
CA LYS A 26 -12.72 12.65 15.34
C LYS A 26 -13.68 13.78 14.95
N ARG A 27 -13.91 13.97 13.65
CA ARG A 27 -14.82 15.00 13.12
C ARG A 27 -16.29 14.67 13.40
N ASP A 28 -16.69 13.43 13.10
CA ASP A 28 -18.09 13.00 13.09
C ASP A 28 -18.49 12.32 14.42
N LYS A 29 -17.52 12.08 15.32
CA LYS A 29 -17.63 11.38 16.61
C LYS A 29 -18.04 9.92 16.54
N GLN A 30 -18.38 9.41 15.35
CA GLN A 30 -18.77 8.03 15.14
C GLN A 30 -18.56 7.62 13.68
N LEU A 31 -17.92 6.45 13.49
CA LEU A 31 -17.90 5.76 12.20
C LEU A 31 -19.16 4.92 11.99
N ASN A 32 -19.62 4.82 10.75
CA ASN A 32 -20.64 3.84 10.39
C ASN A 32 -20.10 2.41 10.48
N THR A 33 -20.96 1.40 10.41
CA THR A 33 -20.57 -0.01 10.62
C THR A 33 -19.51 -0.50 9.63
N ALA A 34 -19.58 -0.10 8.36
CA ALA A 34 -18.60 -0.51 7.37
C ALA A 34 -17.24 0.13 7.65
N ALA A 35 -17.22 1.45 7.87
CA ALA A 35 -16.02 2.20 8.18
C ALA A 35 -15.36 1.75 9.50
N ALA A 36 -16.15 1.42 10.52
CA ALA A 36 -15.65 0.87 11.78
C ALA A 36 -14.92 -0.46 11.58
N LYS A 37 -15.51 -1.40 10.81
CA LYS A 37 -14.85 -2.67 10.47
C LYS A 37 -13.58 -2.47 9.66
N THR A 38 -13.58 -1.53 8.71
CA THR A 38 -12.38 -1.19 7.93
C THR A 38 -11.31 -0.57 8.81
N TYR A 39 -11.68 0.28 9.77
CA TYR A 39 -10.76 0.87 10.73
C TYR A 39 -10.11 -0.21 11.60
N GLU A 40 -10.91 -1.13 12.16
CA GLU A 40 -10.41 -2.27 12.94
C GLU A 40 -9.44 -3.11 12.10
N TYR A 41 -9.78 -3.43 10.85
CA TYR A 41 -8.88 -4.16 9.95
C TYR A 41 -7.57 -3.39 9.71
N ALA A 42 -7.65 -2.11 9.36
CA ALA A 42 -6.48 -1.27 9.11
C ALA A 42 -5.60 -1.14 10.37
N GLU A 43 -6.20 -1.08 11.56
CA GLU A 43 -5.48 -1.04 12.83
C GLU A 43 -4.70 -2.32 13.12
N HIS A 44 -5.27 -3.49 12.83
CA HIS A 44 -4.60 -4.77 13.09
C HIS A 44 -3.54 -5.11 12.03
N PHE A 45 -3.75 -4.70 10.78
CA PHE A 45 -2.92 -5.12 9.63
C PHE A 45 -1.97 -4.04 9.11
N SER A 46 -2.05 -2.80 9.61
CA SER A 46 -1.07 -1.77 9.29
C SER A 46 0.29 -2.11 9.93
N LYS A 47 1.22 -2.60 9.11
CA LYS A 47 2.55 -3.04 9.57
C LYS A 47 3.60 -1.93 9.65
N VAL A 48 3.33 -0.76 9.08
CA VAL A 48 4.31 0.32 8.88
C VAL A 48 3.74 1.66 9.33
N ASP A 49 4.56 2.45 10.03
CA ASP A 49 4.23 3.83 10.37
C ASP A 49 4.25 4.76 9.15
N ASN A 50 3.37 5.77 9.11
CA ASN A 50 3.23 6.69 7.97
C ASN A 50 4.54 7.36 7.53
N LYS A 51 5.46 7.63 8.46
CA LYS A 51 6.79 8.19 8.12
C LYS A 51 7.62 7.24 7.25
N LYS A 52 7.65 5.95 7.62
CA LYS A 52 8.39 4.92 6.88
C LYS A 52 7.73 4.59 5.54
N ILE A 53 6.41 4.78 5.42
CA ILE A 53 5.67 4.54 4.17
C ILE A 53 6.15 5.47 3.06
N GLN A 54 6.32 6.77 3.34
CA GLN A 54 6.76 7.72 2.32
C GLN A 54 8.18 7.39 1.84
N GLU A 55 9.06 7.03 2.76
CA GLU A 55 10.42 6.59 2.44
C GLU A 55 10.41 5.30 1.59
N LEU A 56 9.58 4.31 1.94
CA LEU A 56 9.42 3.07 1.18
C LEU A 56 8.84 3.32 -0.21
N LYS A 57 7.80 4.16 -0.33
CA LYS A 57 7.21 4.55 -1.62
C LYS A 57 8.27 5.17 -2.52
N GLN A 58 9.09 6.08 -1.98
CA GLN A 58 10.17 6.71 -2.73
C GLN A 58 11.21 5.68 -3.19
N LYS A 59 11.77 4.90 -2.27
CA LYS A 59 12.81 3.90 -2.59
C LYS A 59 12.33 2.88 -3.62
N LEU A 60 11.08 2.41 -3.52
CA LEU A 60 10.52 1.45 -4.48
C LEU A 60 10.29 2.07 -5.86
N ASN A 61 9.89 3.35 -5.93
CA ASN A 61 9.78 4.07 -7.20
C ASN A 61 11.14 4.28 -7.87
N GLU A 62 12.18 4.61 -7.09
CA GLU A 62 13.55 4.83 -7.59
C GLU A 62 14.18 3.58 -8.22
N LEU A 63 13.68 2.39 -7.92
CA LEU A 63 14.11 1.14 -8.59
C LEU A 63 13.77 1.12 -10.09
N ASN A 64 12.85 1.98 -10.55
CA ASN A 64 12.46 2.09 -11.97
C ASN A 64 12.09 0.74 -12.62
N VAL A 65 11.40 -0.12 -11.86
CA VAL A 65 11.00 -1.45 -12.33
C VAL A 65 9.95 -1.32 -13.43
N PRO A 66 10.15 -1.93 -14.62
CA PRO A 66 9.23 -1.79 -15.73
C PRO A 66 7.80 -2.18 -15.37
N ARG A 67 6.84 -1.30 -15.70
CA ARG A 67 5.39 -1.49 -15.49
C ARG A 67 4.97 -1.61 -14.01
N LEU A 68 5.87 -1.39 -13.05
CA LEU A 68 5.53 -1.28 -11.64
C LEU A 68 4.79 0.05 -11.43
N LYS A 69 3.51 -0.03 -11.07
CA LYS A 69 2.64 1.12 -10.82
C LYS A 69 2.49 1.36 -9.33
N GLU A 70 2.03 2.55 -8.98
CA GLU A 70 1.82 2.96 -7.59
C GLU A 70 0.95 1.99 -6.79
N ARG A 71 -0.10 1.41 -7.39
CA ARG A 71 -0.94 0.39 -6.74
C ARG A 71 -0.15 -0.84 -6.28
N HIS A 72 0.87 -1.24 -7.05
CA HIS A 72 1.71 -2.38 -6.70
C HIS A 72 2.63 -2.00 -5.53
N ILE A 73 3.17 -0.78 -5.54
CA ILE A 73 4.00 -0.25 -4.45
C ILE A 73 3.21 -0.20 -3.14
N VAL A 74 1.99 0.32 -3.20
CA VAL A 74 1.07 0.32 -2.04
C VAL A 74 0.85 -1.09 -1.53
N LYS A 75 0.57 -2.06 -2.42
CA LYS A 75 0.38 -3.46 -2.02
C LYS A 75 1.64 -4.08 -1.42
N LEU A 76 2.83 -3.79 -1.96
CA LEU A 76 4.11 -4.26 -1.41
C LEU A 76 4.33 -3.74 0.03
N ILE A 77 3.97 -2.48 0.28
CA ILE A 77 4.08 -1.86 1.61
C ILE A 77 3.06 -2.46 2.59
N ASP A 78 1.83 -2.73 2.16
CA ASP A 78 0.81 -3.35 3.02
C ASP A 78 1.17 -4.80 3.39
N ILE A 79 1.74 -5.55 2.44
CA ILE A 79 2.04 -6.98 2.62
C ILE A 79 3.39 -7.19 3.32
N LEU A 80 4.41 -6.39 3.01
CA LEU A 80 5.81 -6.57 3.43
C LEU A 80 6.29 -8.02 3.22
N PRO A 81 6.41 -8.49 1.97
CA PRO A 81 6.94 -9.83 1.70
C PRO A 81 8.37 -9.98 2.22
N GLU A 82 8.64 -11.11 2.89
CA GLU A 82 9.93 -11.41 3.53
C GLU A 82 10.83 -12.30 2.66
N GLU A 83 10.28 -12.89 1.60
CA GLU A 83 10.97 -13.82 0.72
C GLU A 83 10.52 -13.67 -0.74
N ILE A 84 11.28 -14.28 -1.65
CA ILE A 84 11.04 -14.13 -3.10
C ILE A 84 9.67 -14.71 -3.47
N ASP A 85 9.24 -15.82 -2.87
CA ASP A 85 7.98 -16.47 -3.23
C ASP A 85 6.76 -15.68 -2.73
N SER A 86 6.83 -15.10 -1.52
CA SER A 86 5.80 -14.16 -1.05
C SER A 86 5.78 -12.88 -1.88
N LEU A 87 6.93 -12.38 -2.32
CA LEU A 87 7.00 -11.23 -3.24
C LEU A 87 6.37 -11.55 -4.60
N ARG A 88 6.63 -12.74 -5.16
CA ARG A 88 5.98 -13.19 -6.41
C ARG A 88 4.47 -13.30 -6.24
N ALA A 89 4.00 -13.79 -5.09
CA ALA A 89 2.58 -13.91 -4.79
C ALA A 89 1.84 -12.56 -4.87
N VAL A 90 2.50 -11.44 -4.53
CA VAL A 90 1.92 -10.08 -4.65
C VAL A 90 1.56 -9.74 -6.11
N PHE A 91 2.28 -10.29 -7.09
CA PHE A 91 2.07 -10.01 -8.51
C PHE A 91 1.22 -11.06 -9.22
N VAL A 92 0.74 -12.09 -8.53
CA VAL A 92 -0.13 -13.11 -9.13
C VAL A 92 -1.46 -12.47 -9.54
N GLY A 93 -1.84 -12.64 -10.82
CA GLY A 93 -3.04 -12.04 -11.40
C GLY A 93 -2.85 -10.59 -11.89
N GLU A 94 -1.68 -9.98 -11.67
CA GLU A 94 -1.35 -8.67 -12.19
C GLU A 94 -0.79 -8.76 -13.61
N THR A 95 -1.02 -7.73 -14.43
CA THR A 95 -0.49 -7.65 -15.79
C THR A 95 0.95 -7.13 -15.82
N ILE A 96 1.82 -7.67 -14.96
CA ILE A 96 3.23 -7.31 -14.83
C ILE A 96 4.08 -8.58 -14.73
N THR A 97 5.25 -8.54 -15.35
CA THR A 97 6.27 -9.58 -15.20
C THR A 97 7.53 -8.91 -14.72
N VAL A 98 7.92 -9.21 -13.48
CA VAL A 98 9.10 -8.63 -12.84
C VAL A 98 10.26 -9.63 -12.98
N LYS A 99 11.41 -9.16 -13.49
CA LYS A 99 12.60 -9.99 -13.66
C LYS A 99 13.19 -10.37 -12.30
N GLN A 100 13.92 -11.48 -12.24
CA GLN A 100 14.53 -11.95 -10.99
C GLN A 100 15.44 -10.90 -10.34
N GLU A 101 16.21 -10.17 -11.13
CA GLU A 101 17.08 -9.08 -10.64
C GLU A 101 16.28 -7.97 -9.95
N ASP A 102 15.13 -7.60 -10.51
CA ASP A 102 14.28 -6.53 -9.96
C ASP A 102 13.50 -7.03 -8.73
N LEU A 103 13.07 -8.30 -8.71
CA LEU A 103 12.51 -8.92 -7.51
C LEU A 103 13.50 -8.88 -6.35
N ASN A 104 14.77 -9.18 -6.60
CA ASN A 104 15.81 -9.14 -5.56
C ASN A 104 16.01 -7.72 -5.03
N LYS A 105 16.06 -6.70 -5.90
CA LYS A 105 16.16 -5.28 -5.50
C LYS A 105 14.96 -4.84 -4.66
N ILE A 106 13.74 -5.18 -5.09
CA ILE A 106 12.51 -4.86 -4.33
C ILE A 106 12.58 -5.48 -2.93
N LEU A 107 12.92 -6.77 -2.86
CA LEU A 107 12.99 -7.48 -1.58
C LEU A 107 14.05 -6.89 -0.65
N GLU A 108 15.19 -6.47 -1.18
CA GLU A 108 16.25 -5.81 -0.41
C GLU A 108 15.78 -4.48 0.19
N VAL A 109 15.06 -3.65 -0.59
CA VAL A 109 14.49 -2.38 -0.11
C VAL A 109 13.49 -2.61 1.02
N ILE A 110 12.62 -3.61 0.87
CA ILE A 110 11.60 -3.96 1.87
C ILE A 110 12.27 -4.41 3.17
N LYS A 111 13.23 -5.34 3.09
CA LYS A 111 13.96 -5.87 4.26
C LYS A 111 14.76 -4.83 5.04
N LYS A 112 15.28 -3.80 4.36
CA LYS A 112 16.05 -2.72 5.02
C LYS A 112 15.17 -1.74 5.81
N SER A 113 13.84 -1.82 5.65
CA SER A 113 12.90 -0.83 6.18
C SER A 113 12.00 -1.38 7.31
N THR A 114 11.87 -2.70 7.40
CA THR A 114 11.46 -3.46 8.60
C THR A 114 12.58 -3.50 9.63
#